data_AF-A0A3A5AS58-F1
#
_entry.id   AF-A0A3A5AS58-F1
#
_cell.length_a   1.000
_cell.length_b   1.000
_cell.length_c   1.000
_cell.angle_alpha   90.00
_cell.angle_beta   90.00
_cell.angle_gamma   90.00
#
_symmetry.space_group_name_H-M   'P 1'
#
loop_
_entity.id
_entity.type
_entity.pdbx_description
1 polymer ?
#
loop_
_entity_poly.entity_id
_entity_poly.type
_entity_poly.pdbx_seq_one_letter_code
_entity_poly.pdbx_strand_id
1 'polypeptide(L)'
;MKRKIKVGILAALAGVLWFTAACAPLPPLPEQVELESYTSVSYPELLTPRISKLQPGQKIKVPAFFWQYLTYDPAMVRNYAHLLRQPRKWHKLEWFATYGTRDMQGYFDLAALDPALVKDYQPRRLDHIMIYGELAALGPGLYLRVHRIERIEED
;
A
#
# COMPACT_ATOMS: atom_id res chain seq x y z
N MET A 1 35.57 -0.17 48.81
CA MET A 1 34.89 0.48 47.66
C MET A 1 34.25 -0.59 46.76
N LYS A 2 32.94 -0.84 46.91
CA LYS A 2 32.17 -1.77 46.05
C LYS A 2 30.97 -1.01 45.49
N ARG A 3 31.00 -0.57 44.22
CA ARG A 3 29.83 -0.05 43.47
C ARG A 3 30.22 0.24 42.01
N LYS A 4 30.44 -0.78 41.17
CA LYS A 4 30.59 -0.61 39.70
C LYS A 4 30.12 -1.84 38.91
N ILE A 5 28.95 -2.42 39.22
CA ILE A 5 28.39 -3.50 38.38
C ILE A 5 26.86 -3.44 38.40
N LYS A 6 26.26 -2.34 37.90
CA LYS A 6 24.80 -2.31 37.62
C LYS A 6 24.40 -1.54 36.36
N VAL A 7 25.29 -0.74 35.76
CA VAL A 7 24.94 0.13 34.62
C VAL A 7 25.04 -0.58 33.26
N GLY A 8 25.89 -1.62 33.13
CA GLY A 8 26.08 -2.33 31.86
C GLY A 8 24.90 -3.21 31.43
N ILE A 9 24.08 -3.70 32.37
CA ILE A 9 22.98 -4.63 32.06
C ILE A 9 21.74 -3.88 31.55
N LEU A 10 21.49 -2.66 32.03
CA LEU A 10 20.35 -1.85 31.55
C LEU A 10 20.52 -1.37 30.10
N ALA A 11 21.74 -1.10 29.65
CA ALA A 11 22.01 -0.70 28.26
C ALA A 11 21.83 -1.87 27.27
N ALA A 12 22.12 -3.10 27.70
CA ALA A 12 21.93 -4.29 26.86
C ALA A 12 20.44 -4.64 26.66
N LEU A 13 19.59 -4.43 27.68
CA LEU A 13 18.14 -4.65 27.57
C LEU A 13 17.43 -3.63 26.67
N ALA A 14 17.90 -2.37 26.61
CA ALA A 14 17.34 -1.36 25.73
C ALA A 14 17.62 -1.63 24.24
N GLY A 15 18.76 -2.25 23.92
CA GLY A 15 19.12 -2.65 22.55
C GLY A 15 18.28 -3.81 21.99
N VAL A 16 17.82 -4.72 22.86
CA VAL A 16 17.00 -5.89 22.43
C VAL A 16 15.56 -5.50 22.08
N LEU A 17 15.01 -4.45 22.73
CA LEU A 17 13.65 -3.97 22.46
C LEU A 17 13.48 -3.29 21.09
N TRP A 18 14.56 -2.86 20.43
CA TRP A 18 14.50 -2.27 19.09
C TRP A 18 14.39 -3.32 17.97
N PHE A 19 14.82 -4.57 18.22
CA PHE A 19 14.78 -5.62 17.20
C PHE A 19 13.44 -6.36 17.12
N THR A 20 12.60 -6.31 18.15
CA THR A 20 11.28 -6.99 18.13
C THR A 20 10.18 -6.19 17.42
N ALA A 21 10.45 -4.94 17.01
CA ALA A 21 9.47 -4.10 16.31
C ALA A 21 9.49 -4.27 14.77
N ALA A 22 10.35 -5.15 14.23
CA ALA A 22 10.51 -5.31 12.77
C ALA A 22 9.35 -6.05 12.08
N CYS A 23 8.44 -6.66 12.84
CA CYS A 23 7.21 -7.28 12.34
C CYS A 23 5.99 -6.39 12.62
N ALA A 24 6.01 -5.14 12.15
CA ALA A 24 4.85 -4.27 12.30
C ALA A 24 3.65 -4.81 11.49
N PRO A 25 2.46 -4.96 12.11
CA PRO A 25 1.24 -5.29 11.37
C PRO A 25 0.88 -4.17 10.40
N LEU A 26 0.12 -4.51 9.34
CA LEU A 26 -0.49 -3.48 8.50
C LEU A 26 -1.45 -2.64 9.35
N PRO A 27 -1.58 -1.33 9.09
CA PRO A 27 -2.61 -0.52 9.74
C PRO A 27 -3.98 -1.18 9.57
N PRO A 28 -4.92 -1.02 10.50
CA PRO A 28 -6.29 -1.48 10.26
C PRO A 28 -6.89 -0.75 9.05
N LEU A 29 -7.85 -1.39 8.37
CA LEU A 29 -8.71 -0.69 7.42
C LEU A 29 -9.56 0.34 8.17
N PRO A 30 -9.94 1.46 7.53
CA PRO A 30 -10.90 2.39 8.14
C PRO A 30 -12.26 1.71 8.34
N GLU A 31 -12.85 1.88 9.51
CA GLU A 31 -14.16 1.33 9.86
C GLU A 31 -15.29 1.95 9.01
N GLN A 32 -15.11 3.20 8.60
CA GLN A 32 -16.03 3.93 7.73
C GLN A 32 -15.25 4.63 6.60
N VAL A 33 -15.73 4.48 5.36
CA VAL A 33 -15.14 5.09 4.17
C VAL A 33 -15.94 6.33 3.78
N GLU A 34 -15.47 7.51 4.21
CA GLU A 34 -16.02 8.80 3.80
C GLU A 34 -15.43 9.23 2.45
N LEU A 35 -16.19 9.03 1.35
CA LEU A 35 -15.68 9.23 -0.02
C LEU A 35 -15.24 10.67 -0.33
N GLU A 36 -15.86 11.65 0.33
CA GLU A 36 -15.51 13.07 0.18
C GLU A 36 -14.17 13.42 0.83
N SER A 37 -13.67 12.61 1.77
CA SER A 37 -12.37 12.82 2.41
C SER A 37 -11.18 12.48 1.51
N TYR A 38 -11.42 11.82 0.36
CA TYR A 38 -10.37 11.39 -0.55
C TYR A 38 -10.03 12.49 -1.57
N THR A 39 -8.75 12.83 -1.65
CA THR A 39 -8.27 13.82 -2.62
C THR A 39 -8.29 13.23 -4.02
N SER A 40 -8.90 13.93 -4.98
CA SER A 40 -8.86 13.50 -6.38
C SER A 40 -7.45 13.62 -6.93
N VAL A 41 -6.94 12.53 -7.50
CA VAL A 41 -5.62 12.46 -8.12
C VAL A 41 -5.79 11.91 -9.52
N SER A 42 -5.09 12.49 -10.49
CA SER A 42 -5.07 11.99 -11.86
C SER A 42 -4.21 10.72 -11.96
N TYR A 43 -4.54 9.85 -12.89
CA TYR A 43 -3.80 8.61 -13.06
C TYR A 43 -2.30 8.84 -13.38
N PRO A 44 -1.88 9.82 -14.21
CA PRO A 44 -0.47 10.14 -14.40
C PRO A 44 0.26 10.53 -13.11
N GLU A 45 -0.40 11.25 -12.19
CA GLU A 45 0.21 11.61 -10.89
C GLU A 45 0.48 10.38 -10.01
N LEU A 46 -0.39 9.38 -10.07
CA LEU A 46 -0.20 8.10 -9.39
C LEU A 46 1.04 7.35 -9.91
N LEU A 47 1.35 7.46 -11.20
CA LEU A 47 2.53 6.84 -11.81
C LEU A 47 3.84 7.54 -11.39
N THR A 48 3.78 8.84 -11.06
CA THR A 48 4.96 9.64 -10.70
C THR A 48 4.81 10.31 -9.32
N PRO A 49 4.66 9.54 -8.23
CA PRO A 49 4.25 10.07 -6.93
C PRO A 49 5.24 11.11 -6.36
N ARG A 50 6.54 10.97 -6.64
CA ARG A 50 7.56 11.94 -6.20
C ARG A 50 7.40 13.31 -6.87
N ILE A 51 7.11 13.33 -8.16
CA ILE A 51 6.94 14.57 -8.93
C ILE A 51 5.64 15.26 -8.48
N SER A 52 4.59 14.46 -8.30
CA SER A 52 3.27 14.91 -7.85
C SER A 52 3.18 15.16 -6.34
N LYS A 53 4.31 15.07 -5.62
CA LYS A 53 4.43 15.29 -4.17
C LYS A 53 3.47 14.44 -3.32
N LEU A 54 3.01 13.30 -3.84
CA LEU A 54 2.17 12.37 -3.11
C LEU A 54 2.94 11.80 -1.93
N GLN A 55 2.29 11.71 -0.76
CA GLN A 55 2.91 11.29 0.49
C GLN A 55 2.29 10.00 1.04
N PRO A 56 3.04 9.19 1.80
CA PRO A 56 2.45 8.14 2.62
C PRO A 56 1.39 8.71 3.58
N GLY A 57 0.31 7.96 3.80
CA GLY A 57 -0.84 8.36 4.63
C GLY A 57 -1.90 9.17 3.89
N GLN A 58 -1.64 9.60 2.65
CA GLN A 58 -2.59 10.40 1.88
C GLN A 58 -3.72 9.53 1.34
N LYS A 59 -4.95 9.93 1.62
CA LYS A 59 -6.17 9.34 1.05
C LYS A 59 -6.45 9.92 -0.32
N ILE A 60 -6.49 9.09 -1.36
CA ILE A 60 -6.70 9.48 -2.74
C ILE A 60 -7.86 8.74 -3.41
N LYS A 61 -8.51 9.39 -4.36
CA LYS A 61 -9.42 8.76 -5.32
C LYS A 61 -8.90 8.97 -6.74
N VAL A 62 -8.87 7.91 -7.53
CA VAL A 62 -8.29 7.91 -8.88
C VAL A 62 -9.11 7.03 -9.83
N PRO A 63 -9.51 7.53 -11.02
CA PRO A 63 -10.14 6.71 -12.04
C PRO A 63 -9.10 5.84 -12.73
N ALA A 64 -9.44 4.59 -13.01
CA ALA A 64 -8.56 3.61 -13.62
C ALA A 64 -9.35 2.53 -14.36
N PHE A 65 -8.68 1.81 -15.26
CA PHE A 65 -9.21 0.61 -15.90
C PHE A 65 -8.60 -0.62 -15.23
N PHE A 66 -9.45 -1.47 -14.66
CA PHE A 66 -8.98 -2.72 -14.05
C PHE A 66 -8.34 -3.64 -15.09
N TRP A 67 -7.22 -4.29 -14.78
CA TRP A 67 -6.63 -5.28 -15.67
C TRP A 67 -6.81 -6.71 -15.14
N GLN A 68 -6.16 -7.03 -14.04
CA GLN A 68 -6.20 -8.36 -13.41
C GLN A 68 -5.58 -8.34 -12.00
N TYR A 69 -5.96 -9.32 -11.18
CA TYR A 69 -5.21 -9.69 -9.99
C TYR A 69 -3.86 -10.33 -10.37
N LEU A 70 -2.83 -10.06 -9.58
CA LEU A 70 -1.47 -10.53 -9.83
C LEU A 70 -1.20 -11.84 -9.10
N THR A 71 -0.47 -12.73 -9.76
CA THR A 71 -0.03 -14.01 -9.16
C THR A 71 1.31 -13.89 -8.44
N TYR A 72 1.89 -12.70 -8.41
CA TYR A 72 3.15 -12.39 -7.73
C TYR A 72 2.94 -11.21 -6.78
N ASP A 73 3.82 -11.09 -5.78
CA ASP A 73 3.86 -9.95 -4.86
C ASP A 73 4.82 -8.86 -5.42
N PRO A 74 4.31 -7.74 -5.95
CA PRO A 74 5.13 -6.65 -6.48
C PRO A 74 6.02 -6.00 -5.41
N ALA A 75 5.59 -6.03 -4.15
CA ALA A 75 6.39 -5.50 -3.05
C ALA A 75 7.62 -6.35 -2.79
N MET A 76 7.53 -7.67 -2.96
CA MET A 76 8.71 -8.53 -2.90
C MET A 76 9.72 -8.17 -3.98
N VAL A 77 9.26 -7.95 -5.21
CA VAL A 77 10.13 -7.61 -6.35
C VAL A 77 10.82 -6.26 -6.12
N ARG A 78 10.07 -5.24 -5.69
CA ARG A 78 10.60 -3.87 -5.55
C ARG A 78 11.34 -3.60 -4.24
N ASN A 79 11.12 -4.41 -3.22
CA ASN A 79 11.62 -4.16 -1.86
C ASN A 79 12.49 -5.29 -1.30
N TYR A 80 13.00 -6.18 -2.17
CA TYR A 80 13.77 -7.37 -1.78
C TYR A 80 14.87 -7.08 -0.72
N ALA A 81 15.65 -6.01 -0.91
CA ALA A 81 16.71 -5.62 0.03
C ALA A 81 16.20 -5.04 1.36
N HIS A 82 15.05 -4.38 1.38
CA HIS A 82 14.46 -3.77 2.58
C HIS A 82 13.60 -4.75 3.39
N LEU A 83 13.05 -5.79 2.76
CA LEU A 83 12.29 -6.85 3.44
C LEU A 83 13.13 -7.60 4.47
N LEU A 84 14.44 -7.71 4.24
CA LEU A 84 15.39 -8.26 5.21
C LEU A 84 15.47 -7.43 6.51
N ARG A 85 15.14 -6.13 6.46
CA ARG A 85 15.24 -5.22 7.62
C ARG A 85 13.90 -5.07 8.36
N GLN A 86 12.78 -5.12 7.66
CA GLN A 86 11.44 -4.93 8.24
C GLN A 86 10.42 -5.82 7.51
N PRO A 87 10.30 -7.11 7.88
CA PRO A 87 9.33 -8.03 7.30
C PRO A 87 7.92 -7.66 7.81
N ARG A 88 7.31 -6.65 7.19
CA ARG A 88 5.88 -6.41 7.32
C ARG A 88 5.14 -7.54 6.58
N LYS A 89 3.92 -7.88 7.01
CA LYS A 89 3.11 -8.97 6.42
C LYS A 89 2.41 -8.57 5.11
N TRP A 90 3.19 -8.25 4.09
CA TRP A 90 2.69 -7.80 2.78
C TRP A 90 2.13 -8.96 1.95
N HIS A 91 2.61 -10.18 2.22
CA HIS A 91 2.15 -11.44 1.60
C HIS A 91 0.65 -11.74 1.74
N LYS A 92 -0.08 -10.93 2.50
CA LYS A 92 -1.54 -11.04 2.64
C LYS A 92 -2.29 -10.11 1.71
N LEU A 93 -1.65 -9.13 1.09
CA LEU A 93 -2.35 -8.21 0.21
C LEU A 93 -2.59 -8.88 -1.14
N GLU A 94 -3.80 -8.73 -1.66
CA GLU A 94 -4.15 -9.15 -3.02
C GLU A 94 -3.84 -8.00 -3.97
N TRP A 95 -2.74 -8.15 -4.70
CA TRP A 95 -2.26 -7.15 -5.64
C TRP A 95 -3.02 -7.23 -6.96
N PHE A 96 -3.24 -6.09 -7.59
CA PHE A 96 -3.83 -6.04 -8.92
C PHE A 96 -3.23 -4.92 -9.74
N ALA A 97 -3.31 -5.10 -11.06
CA ALA A 97 -2.85 -4.13 -12.03
C ALA A 97 -4.02 -3.33 -12.62
N THR A 98 -3.70 -2.11 -13.01
CA THR A 98 -4.60 -1.15 -13.63
C THR A 98 -3.91 -0.43 -14.78
N TYR A 99 -4.71 0.19 -15.63
CA TYR A 99 -4.28 1.13 -16.67
C TYR A 99 -4.97 2.48 -16.50
N GLY A 100 -4.32 3.55 -16.94
CA GLY A 100 -4.88 4.90 -16.92
C GLY A 100 -5.87 5.15 -18.06
N THR A 101 -5.80 4.36 -19.14
CA THR A 101 -6.71 4.47 -20.28
C THR A 101 -7.21 3.10 -20.73
N ARG A 102 -8.34 3.10 -21.45
CA ARG A 102 -8.93 1.90 -22.05
C ARG A 102 -8.01 1.21 -23.05
N ASP A 103 -7.19 1.99 -23.76
CA ASP A 103 -6.17 1.50 -24.71
C ASP A 103 -4.89 0.99 -24.01
N MET A 104 -4.98 0.69 -22.71
CA MET A 104 -3.91 0.09 -21.91
C MET A 104 -2.65 0.97 -21.79
N GLN A 105 -2.81 2.29 -21.69
CA GLN A 105 -1.71 3.20 -21.40
C GLN A 105 -1.58 3.46 -19.90
N GLY A 106 -0.35 3.62 -19.41
CA GLY A 106 -0.08 3.88 -17.99
C GLY A 106 -0.29 2.65 -17.11
N TYR A 107 0.59 1.66 -17.20
CA TYR A 107 0.52 0.47 -16.35
C TYR A 107 0.86 0.78 -14.89
N PHE A 108 0.03 0.34 -13.95
CA PHE A 108 0.28 0.42 -12.51
C PHE A 108 -0.10 -0.88 -11.83
N ASP A 109 0.86 -1.52 -11.16
CA ASP A 109 0.73 -2.85 -10.50
C ASP A 109 0.90 -2.79 -8.98
N LEU A 110 0.83 -1.59 -8.40
CA LEU A 110 0.98 -1.37 -6.96
C LEU A 110 -0.34 -1.00 -6.28
N ALA A 111 -1.47 -1.45 -6.81
CA ALA A 111 -2.74 -1.41 -6.10
C ALA A 111 -2.95 -2.72 -5.35
N ALA A 112 -3.41 -2.64 -4.11
CA ALA A 112 -3.55 -3.78 -3.22
C ALA A 112 -4.87 -3.72 -2.45
N LEU A 113 -5.58 -4.84 -2.42
CA LEU A 113 -6.74 -5.05 -1.54
C LEU A 113 -6.35 -5.89 -0.33
N ASP A 114 -6.95 -5.61 0.81
CA ASP A 114 -6.95 -6.56 1.92
C ASP A 114 -7.82 -7.78 1.56
N PRO A 115 -7.45 -9.01 1.96
CA PRO A 115 -8.19 -10.24 1.63
C PRO A 115 -9.67 -10.22 1.98
N ALA A 116 -10.03 -9.47 3.02
CA ALA A 116 -11.41 -9.31 3.45
C ALA A 116 -12.28 -8.65 2.37
N LEU A 117 -11.70 -7.73 1.59
CA LEU A 117 -12.42 -6.93 0.58
C LEU A 117 -12.47 -7.59 -0.80
N VAL A 118 -11.63 -8.61 -1.04
CA VAL A 118 -11.47 -9.21 -2.38
C VAL A 118 -12.74 -9.92 -2.84
N LYS A 119 -13.52 -10.46 -1.90
CA LYS A 119 -14.80 -11.09 -2.23
C LYS A 119 -15.86 -10.07 -2.66
N ASP A 120 -15.78 -8.85 -2.12
CA ASP A 120 -16.74 -7.78 -2.35
C ASP A 120 -16.48 -7.07 -3.69
N TYR A 121 -15.23 -7.09 -4.16
CA TYR A 121 -14.82 -6.47 -5.42
C TYR A 121 -14.39 -7.51 -6.44
N GLN A 122 -15.21 -7.70 -7.49
CA GLN A 122 -14.88 -8.57 -8.63
C GLN A 122 -14.99 -7.79 -9.95
N PRO A 123 -14.13 -6.77 -10.16
CA PRO A 123 -14.10 -6.05 -11.43
C PRO A 123 -13.69 -7.00 -12.56
N ARG A 124 -14.28 -6.79 -13.73
CA ARG A 124 -13.86 -7.47 -14.96
C ARG A 124 -12.75 -6.68 -15.62
N ARG A 125 -11.95 -7.38 -16.44
CA ARG A 125 -10.88 -6.75 -17.22
C ARG A 125 -11.46 -5.61 -18.07
N LEU A 126 -10.83 -4.45 -17.97
CA LEU A 126 -11.21 -3.16 -18.54
C LEU A 126 -12.48 -2.52 -17.97
N ASP A 127 -13.01 -2.99 -16.82
CA ASP A 127 -14.01 -2.21 -16.09
C ASP A 127 -13.38 -0.85 -15.72
N HIS A 128 -14.08 0.24 -16.09
CA HIS A 128 -13.73 1.58 -15.66
C HIS A 128 -14.16 1.73 -14.19
N ILE A 129 -13.21 1.98 -13.31
CA ILE A 129 -13.39 1.99 -11.86
C ILE A 129 -12.81 3.23 -11.22
N MET A 130 -13.46 3.72 -10.17
CA MET A 130 -12.91 4.68 -9.24
C MET A 130 -12.31 3.92 -8.06
N ILE A 131 -11.02 4.14 -7.79
CA ILE A 131 -10.31 3.49 -6.69
C ILE A 131 -10.14 4.49 -5.57
N TYR A 132 -10.66 4.17 -4.39
CA TYR A 132 -10.47 4.93 -3.15
C TYR A 132 -9.49 4.18 -2.28
N GLY A 133 -8.40 4.85 -1.87
CA GLY A 133 -7.40 4.21 -1.04
C GLY A 133 -6.45 5.17 -0.36
N GLU A 134 -5.54 4.61 0.41
CA GLU A 134 -4.47 5.33 1.08
C GLU A 134 -3.12 4.94 0.49
N LEU A 135 -2.29 5.93 0.22
CA LEU A 135 -0.92 5.71 -0.21
C LEU A 135 -0.07 5.25 0.97
N ALA A 136 0.61 4.13 0.82
CA ALA A 136 1.49 3.59 1.83
C ALA A 136 2.91 3.41 1.29
N ALA A 137 3.90 3.57 2.16
CA ALA A 137 5.30 3.48 1.78
C ALA A 137 5.69 2.04 1.41
N LEU A 138 6.31 1.89 0.23
CA LEU A 138 6.93 0.67 -0.31
C LEU A 138 8.37 0.96 -0.70
N GLY A 139 9.28 0.79 0.25
CA GLY A 139 10.70 1.12 0.05
C GLY A 139 10.88 2.56 -0.43
N PRO A 140 11.49 2.80 -1.61
CA PRO A 140 11.64 4.14 -2.17
C PRO A 140 10.38 4.69 -2.86
N GLY A 141 9.31 3.90 -2.99
CA GLY A 141 8.06 4.25 -3.68
C GLY A 141 6.83 4.18 -2.79
N LEU A 142 5.65 4.29 -3.42
CA LEU A 142 4.35 4.17 -2.77
C LEU A 142 3.54 3.07 -3.44
N TYR A 143 2.69 2.42 -2.67
CA TYR A 143 1.62 1.57 -3.18
C TYR A 143 0.26 2.11 -2.71
N LEU A 144 -0.80 1.81 -3.46
CA LEU A 144 -2.17 2.20 -3.14
C LEU A 144 -2.85 1.06 -2.40
N ARG A 145 -3.07 1.22 -1.10
CA ARG A 145 -3.91 0.32 -0.33
C ARG A 145 -5.36 0.71 -0.52
N VAL A 146 -6.14 -0.17 -1.12
CA VAL A 146 -7.51 0.10 -1.53
C VAL A 146 -8.46 -0.11 -0.36
N HIS A 147 -9.31 0.89 -0.15
CA HIS A 147 -10.40 0.87 0.82
C HIS A 147 -11.75 0.60 0.16
N ARG A 148 -11.95 1.12 -1.06
CA ARG A 148 -13.18 0.93 -1.84
C ARG A 148 -12.94 1.04 -3.34
N ILE A 149 -13.74 0.31 -4.11
CA ILE A 149 -13.80 0.40 -5.57
C ILE A 149 -15.25 0.67 -5.97
N GLU A 150 -15.46 1.62 -6.87
CA GLU A 150 -16.77 1.88 -7.49
C GLU A 150 -16.66 1.75 -9.00
N ARG A 151 -17.68 1.23 -9.67
CA ARG A 151 -17.73 1.27 -11.14
C ARG A 151 -18.09 2.69 -11.59
N ILE A 152 -17.42 3.14 -12.64
CA ILE A 152 -17.77 4.37 -13.34
C ILE A 152 -18.58 3.92 -14.56
N GLU A 153 -19.86 4.28 -14.59
CA GLU A 153 -20.70 4.06 -15.78
C GLU A 153 -20.26 5.05 -16.87
N GLU A 154 -19.99 4.55 -18.07
CA GLU A 154 -19.82 5.38 -19.27
C GLU A 154 -21.23 5.56 -19.88
N ASP A 155 -21.74 6.80 -19.89
CA ASP A 155 -22.99 7.17 -20.58
C ASP A 155 -22.91 6.95 -22.11
#